data_AF-A0A845RL31-F1
#
_entry.id   AF-A0A845RL31-F1
#
_cell.length_a   1.000
_cell.length_b   1.000
_cell.length_c   1.000
_cell.angle_alpha   90.00
_cell.angle_beta   90.00
_cell.angle_gamma   90.00
#
_symmetry.space_group_name_H-M   'P 1'
#
loop_
_entity.id
_entity.type
_entity.pdbx_description
1 polymer ?
#
loop_
_entity_poly.entity_id
_entity_poly.type
_entity_poly.pdbx_seq_one_letter_code
_entity_poly.pdbx_strand_id
1 'polypeptide(L)'
;MIRILLSTRLGEQRWTQADLARATGIRPNTIGELYHKFAERVSLGHLDLICEALGCELSDLIVREPNNEARVKRRTGTPLHTKK
;
A
#
# COMPACT_ATOMS: atom_id res chain seq x y z
N MET A 1 11.01 -2.72 -2.28
CA MET A 1 9.78 -3.35 -1.77
C MET A 1 8.58 -2.45 -2.04
N ILE A 2 7.35 -2.98 -2.04
CA ILE A 2 6.15 -2.14 -2.04
C ILE A 2 5.80 -1.83 -0.59
N ARG A 3 5.44 -0.59 -0.29
CA ARG A 3 4.99 -0.15 1.04
C ARG A 3 3.68 0.62 0.93
N ILE A 4 2.88 0.52 1.97
CA ILE A 4 1.63 1.28 2.15
C ILE A 4 1.89 2.37 3.19
N LEU A 5 1.46 3.60 2.89
CA LEU A 5 1.68 4.80 3.71
C LEU A 5 0.41 5.21 4.49
N LEU A 6 -0.48 4.25 4.76
CA LEU A 6 -1.79 4.52 5.35
C LEU A 6 -1.70 5.24 6.70
N SER A 7 -0.73 4.85 7.55
CA SER A 7 -0.52 5.50 8.85
C SER A 7 -0.22 6.99 8.73
N THR A 8 0.55 7.38 7.71
CA THR A 8 0.91 8.77 7.45
C THR A 8 -0.33 9.55 7.00
N ARG A 9 -1.10 9.01 6.05
CA ARG A 9 -2.32 9.65 5.54
C ARG A 9 -3.39 9.85 6.61
N LEU A 10 -3.61 8.85 7.45
CA LEU A 10 -4.54 8.96 8.56
C LEU A 10 -4.09 10.03 9.57
N GLY A 11 -2.78 10.13 9.84
CA GLY A 11 -2.22 11.16 10.70
C GLY A 11 -2.42 12.58 10.16
N GLU A 12 -2.16 12.79 8.86
CA GLU A 12 -2.34 14.08 8.17
C GLU A 12 -3.78 14.58 8.23
N GLN A 13 -4.76 13.66 8.10
CA GLN A 13 -6.18 14.01 8.15
C GLN A 13 -6.81 13.90 9.54
N ARG A 14 -6.05 13.46 10.55
CA ARG A 14 -6.53 13.17 11.93
C ARG A 14 -7.65 12.12 11.97
N TRP A 15 -7.58 11.13 11.09
CA TRP A 15 -8.49 10.00 11.09
C TRP A 15 -7.95 8.85 11.93
N THR A 16 -8.84 8.15 12.62
CA THR A 16 -8.53 6.86 13.24
C THR A 16 -8.74 5.71 12.27
N GLN A 17 -8.18 4.53 12.56
CA GLN A 17 -8.48 3.31 11.80
C GLN A 17 -9.99 2.98 11.82
N ALA A 18 -10.68 3.28 12.93
CA ALA A 18 -12.12 3.08 13.08
C ALA A 18 -12.93 4.04 12.20
N ASP A 19 -12.48 5.27 12.00
CA ASP A 19 -13.12 6.23 11.08
C ASP A 19 -13.04 5.71 9.64
N LEU A 20 -11.84 5.27 9.22
CA LEU A 20 -11.64 4.72 7.89
C LEU A 20 -12.47 3.44 7.66
N ALA A 21 -12.50 2.54 8.63
CA ALA A 21 -13.30 1.31 8.54
C ALA A 21 -14.80 1.62 8.37
N ARG A 22 -15.31 2.62 9.10
CA ARG A 22 -16.71 3.07 8.98
C ARG A 22 -16.99 3.73 7.64
N ALA A 23 -16.10 4.59 7.15
CA ALA A 23 -16.27 5.29 5.88
C ALA A 23 -16.22 4.35 4.67
N THR A 24 -15.31 3.37 4.69
CA THR A 24 -15.06 2.47 3.54
C THR A 24 -15.86 1.17 3.60
N GLY A 25 -16.45 0.83 4.76
CA GLY A 25 -17.06 -0.48 5.01
C GLY A 25 -16.05 -1.65 5.07
N ILE A 26 -14.74 -1.37 5.01
CA ILE A 26 -13.69 -2.38 5.11
C ILE A 26 -13.60 -2.85 6.56
N ARG A 27 -13.43 -4.16 6.76
CA ARG A 27 -13.31 -4.75 8.10
C ARG A 27 -12.15 -4.10 8.87
N PRO A 28 -12.32 -3.76 10.17
CA PRO A 28 -11.27 -3.15 10.98
C PRO A 28 -9.95 -3.93 10.99
N ASN A 29 -10.01 -5.28 10.98
CA ASN A 29 -8.80 -6.10 10.93
C ASN A 29 -7.99 -5.87 9.64
N THR A 30 -8.67 -5.78 8.49
CA THR A 30 -8.01 -5.49 7.20
C THR A 30 -7.40 -4.08 7.19
N ILE A 31 -8.09 -3.09 7.75
CA ILE A 31 -7.52 -1.74 7.92
C ILE A 31 -6.28 -1.79 8.83
N GLY A 32 -6.33 -2.56 9.92
CA GLY A 32 -5.19 -2.76 10.82
C GLY A 32 -3.98 -3.38 10.12
N GLU A 33 -4.18 -4.43 9.31
CA GLU A 33 -3.12 -5.05 8.51
C GLU A 33 -2.47 -4.07 7.52
N LEU A 34 -3.29 -3.25 6.84
CA LEU A 34 -2.81 -2.19 5.93
C LEU A 34 -2.04 -1.10 6.69
N TYR A 35 -2.54 -0.69 7.85
CA TYR A 35 -1.94 0.35 8.68
C TYR A 35 -0.57 -0.07 9.22
N HIS A 36 -0.48 -1.30 9.73
CA HIS A 36 0.76 -1.86 10.28
C HIS A 36 1.70 -2.45 9.22
N LYS A 37 1.33 -2.37 7.94
CA LYS A 37 2.14 -2.84 6.80
C LYS A 37 2.39 -4.36 6.83
N PHE A 38 1.45 -5.12 7.41
CA PHE A 38 1.47 -6.58 7.46
C PHE A 38 0.68 -7.24 6.33
N ALA A 39 -0.05 -6.47 5.54
CA ALA A 39 -0.81 -7.00 4.41
C ALA A 39 0.10 -7.64 3.35
N GLU A 40 0.00 -8.95 3.16
CA GLU A 40 0.68 -9.68 2.07
C GLU A 40 -0.01 -9.48 0.73
N ARG A 41 -1.33 -9.22 0.76
CA ARG A 41 -2.18 -9.00 -0.41
C ARG A 41 -3.08 -7.82 -0.16
N VAL A 42 -3.38 -7.09 -1.23
CA VAL A 42 -4.30 -5.94 -1.19
C VAL A 42 -5.30 -6.05 -2.33
N SER A 43 -6.56 -5.71 -2.04
CA SER A 43 -7.61 -5.60 -3.05
C SER A 43 -7.55 -4.23 -3.71
N LEU A 44 -7.57 -4.18 -5.04
CA LEU A 44 -7.64 -2.91 -5.77
C LEU A 44 -8.89 -2.10 -5.39
N GLY A 45 -10.04 -2.77 -5.19
CA GLY A 45 -11.26 -2.10 -4.75
C GLY A 45 -11.15 -1.51 -3.33
N HIS A 46 -10.40 -2.15 -2.43
CA HIS A 46 -10.13 -1.54 -1.11
C HIS A 46 -9.23 -0.31 -1.23
N LEU A 47 -8.23 -0.36 -2.11
CA LEU A 47 -7.36 0.80 -2.34
C LEU A 47 -8.15 1.97 -2.91
N ASP A 48 -9.05 1.70 -3.86
CA ASP A 48 -9.93 2.71 -4.46
C ASP A 48 -10.82 3.39 -3.41
N LEU A 49 -11.53 2.59 -2.59
CA LEU A 49 -12.37 3.10 -1.50
C LEU A 49 -11.57 3.92 -0.47
N ILE A 50 -10.34 3.49 -0.14
CA ILE A 50 -9.47 4.24 0.78
C ILE A 50 -9.03 5.56 0.14
N CYS A 51 -8.69 5.55 -1.15
CA CYS A 51 -8.30 6.75 -1.88
C CYS A 51 -9.46 7.75 -1.95
N GLU A 52 -10.68 7.28 -2.24
CA GLU A 52 -11.89 8.10 -2.22
C GLU A 52 -12.19 8.67 -0.83
N ALA A 53 -12.16 7.82 0.21
CA ALA A 53 -12.44 8.25 1.58
C ALA A 53 -11.44 9.28 2.12
N LEU A 54 -10.17 9.18 1.72
CA LEU A 54 -9.12 10.09 2.13
C LEU A 54 -8.86 11.21 1.10
N GLY A 55 -9.60 11.26 -0.01
CA GLY A 55 -9.40 12.24 -1.07
C GLY A 55 -7.95 12.30 -1.58
N CYS A 56 -7.32 11.15 -1.80
CA CYS A 56 -5.91 11.05 -2.20
C CYS A 56 -5.70 10.13 -3.41
N GLU A 57 -4.54 10.25 -4.05
CA GLU A 57 -4.16 9.40 -5.19
C GLU A 57 -3.60 8.03 -4.75
N LEU A 58 -3.49 7.09 -5.68
CA LEU A 58 -2.89 5.78 -5.36
C LEU A 58 -1.38 5.87 -5.08
N SER A 59 -0.65 6.72 -5.83
CA SER A 59 0.80 6.96 -5.63
C SER A 59 1.13 7.57 -4.28
N ASP A 60 0.12 8.16 -3.70
CA ASP A 60 0.09 8.85 -2.44
C ASP A 60 -0.01 7.85 -1.27
N LEU A 61 -0.74 6.75 -1.50
CA LEU A 61 -0.95 5.66 -0.58
C LEU A 61 0.10 4.54 -0.71
N ILE A 62 0.61 4.28 -1.91
CA ILE A 62 1.54 3.17 -2.21
C ILE A 62 2.83 3.66 -2.83
N VAL A 63 3.96 3.23 -2.27
CA VAL A 63 5.30 3.55 -2.79
C VAL A 63 6.10 2.29 -3.10
N ARG A 64 6.83 2.33 -4.23
CA ARG A 64 7.85 1.33 -4.56
C ARG A 64 9.23 1.82 -4.14
N GLU A 65 9.81 1.13 -3.18
CA GLU A 65 11.21 1.30 -2.84
C GLU A 65 12.09 0.36 -3.67
N PRO A 66 13.23 0.81 -4.18
CA PRO A 66 14.16 -0.06 -4.87
C PRO A 66 14.72 -1.11 -3.90
N ASN A 67 14.83 -2.36 -4.36
CA ASN A 67 15.59 -3.37 -3.63
C ASN A 67 17.06 -3.29 -4.05
N ASN A 68 17.96 -3.66 -3.15
CA ASN A 68 19.40 -3.67 -3.45
C ASN A 68 19.80 -4.76 -4.47
N GLU A 69 18.99 -5.81 -4.60
CA GLU A 69 19.27 -6.94 -5.48
C GLU A 69 18.13 -7.18 -6.47
N ALA A 70 18.49 -7.66 -7.66
CA ALA A 70 17.54 -8.00 -8.70
C ALA A 70 16.83 -9.32 -8.37
N ARG A 71 15.53 -9.24 -8.05
CA ARG A 71 14.70 -10.42 -7.74
C ARG A 71 14.03 -11.05 -8.98
N VAL A 72 14.05 -10.36 -10.12
CA VAL A 72 13.43 -10.79 -11.37
C VAL A 72 14.49 -11.07 -12.42
N LYS A 73 14.38 -12.23 -13.05
CA LYS A 73 15.28 -12.73 -14.08
C LYS A 73 14.58 -12.75 -15.44
N ARG A 74 15.35 -12.62 -16.52
CA ARG A 74 14.89 -12.89 -17.88
C ARG A 74 14.61 -14.39 -18.04
N ARG A 75 13.91 -14.76 -19.11
CA ARG A 75 13.74 -16.17 -19.51
C ARG A 75 15.09 -16.91 -19.61
N THR A 76 16.15 -16.21 -20.02
CA THR A 76 17.52 -16.71 -20.13
C THR A 76 18.26 -16.85 -18.80
N GLY A 77 17.62 -16.56 -17.66
CA GLY A 77 18.22 -16.68 -16.32
C GLY A 77 19.08 -15.49 -15.87
N THR A 78 19.42 -14.57 -16.77
CA THR A 78 20.17 -13.35 -16.45
C THR A 78 19.28 -12.34 -15.71
N PRO A 79 19.80 -11.52 -14.78
CA PRO A 79 19.03 -10.45 -14.14
C PRO A 79 18.35 -9.54 -15.18
N LEU A 80 17.06 -9.23 -14.99
CA LEU A 80 16.30 -8.42 -15.97
C LEU A 80 16.85 -6.99 -16.05
N HIS A 81 17.14 -6.40 -14.88
CA HIS A 81 17.69 -5.07 -14.72
C HIS A 81 19.07 -5.20 -14.06
N THR A 82 20.13 -4.90 -14.80
CA THR A 82 21.45 -4.64 -14.23
C THR A 82 21.41 -3.24 -13.61
N LYS A 83 21.75 -3.12 -12.32
CA LYS A 83 21.97 -1.80 -11.71
C LYS A 83 23.02 -1.08 -12.59
N LYS A 84 22.66 0.10 -13.12
CA LYS A 84 23.64 1.04 -13.68
C LYS A 84 24.49 1.61 -12.56
#